data_AF-A0A1D2R200-F1
#
_entry.id   AF-A0A1D2R200-F1
#
_cell.length_a   1.000
_cell.length_b   1.000
_cell.length_c   1.000
_cell.angle_alpha   90.00
_cell.angle_beta   90.00
_cell.angle_gamma   90.00
#
_symmetry.space_group_name_H-M   'P 1'
#
loop_
_entity.id
_entity.type
_entity.pdbx_description
1 polymer ?
#
loop_
_entity_poly.entity_id
_entity_poly.type
_entity_poly.pdbx_seq_one_letter_code
_entity_poly.pdbx_strand_id
1 'polypeptide(L)' 'MKVAVPTMGKNGLNDEVSPHFGRAPTFTIVDTETNEVKVINNTSQHTGGQGYPPEIMQKEVRSWSSCYYNV' A
#
# COMPACT_ATOMS: atom_id res chain seq x y z
N MET A 1 14.03 2.66 -0.45
CA MET A 1 12.91 3.64 -0.63
C MET A 1 11.64 2.85 -0.89
N LYS A 2 10.50 3.24 -0.30
CA LYS A 2 9.22 2.55 -0.50
C LYS A 2 8.28 3.37 -1.37
N VAL A 3 7.77 2.76 -2.44
CA VAL A 3 6.85 3.38 -3.41
C VAL A 3 5.50 2.68 -3.31
N ALA A 4 4.41 3.44 -3.21
CA ALA A 4 3.05 2.91 -3.18
C ALA A 4 2.28 3.29 -4.44
N VAL A 5 1.73 2.28 -5.12
CA VAL A 5 0.98 2.43 -6.38
C VAL A 5 -0.46 2.00 -6.14
N PRO A 6 -1.47 2.82 -6.47
CA PRO A 6 -2.87 2.40 -6.39
C PRO A 6 -3.15 1.35 -7.47
N THR A 7 -3.70 0.21 -7.09
CA THR A 7 -3.92 -0.94 -8.00
C THR A 7 -5.37 -1.40 -7.99
N MET A 8 -5.79 -2.09 -9.05
CA MET A 8 -7.16 -2.58 -9.23
C MET A 8 -7.44 -3.91 -8.52
N GLY A 9 -6.40 -4.68 -8.16
CA GLY A 9 -6.54 -5.98 -7.50
C GLY A 9 -5.38 -6.36 -6.59
N LYS A 10 -5.11 -7.66 -6.46
CA LYS A 10 -4.07 -8.21 -5.58
C LYS A 10 -2.90 -8.85 -6.31
N ASN A 11 -2.73 -8.56 -7.60
CA ASN A 11 -1.68 -9.13 -8.44
C ASN A 11 -0.32 -8.41 -8.29
N GLY A 12 -0.22 -7.45 -7.37
CA GLY A 12 1.02 -6.77 -7.06
C GLY A 12 1.56 -6.00 -8.27
N LEU A 13 2.80 -6.28 -8.66
CA LEU A 13 3.47 -5.63 -9.79
C LEU A 13 2.81 -5.91 -11.16
N ASN A 14 2.02 -6.97 -11.27
CA ASN A 14 1.31 -7.34 -12.50
C ASN A 14 -0.12 -6.80 -12.55
N ASP A 15 -0.52 -6.00 -11.55
CA ASP A 15 -1.87 -5.45 -11.49
C ASP A 15 -2.01 -4.16 -12.31
N GLU A 16 -3.25 -3.83 -12.66
CA GLU A 16 -3.56 -2.58 -13.34
C GLU A 16 -3.51 -1.42 -12.34
N VAL A 17 -2.95 -0.29 -12.78
CA VAL A 17 -2.95 0.94 -11.98
C VAL A 17 -4.37 1.48 -11.92
N SER A 18 -4.85 1.76 -10.71
CA SER A 18 -6.17 2.38 -10.53
C SER A 18 -6.16 3.85 -11.00
N PRO A 19 -7.15 4.28 -11.80
CA PRO A 19 -7.26 5.66 -12.26
C PRO A 19 -7.67 6.64 -11.14
N HIS A 20 -8.16 6.12 -10.02
CA HIS A 20 -8.63 6.92 -8.89
C HIS A 20 -7.93 6.51 -7.60
N PHE A 21 -6.95 7.29 -7.18
CA PHE A 21 -6.17 7.01 -5.98
C PHE A 21 -7.04 6.82 -4.72
N GLY A 22 -7.96 7.75 -4.43
CA GLY A 22 -8.77 7.71 -3.21
C GLY A 22 -9.74 6.53 -3.12
N ARG A 23 -10.14 5.98 -4.27
CA ARG A 23 -11.11 4.87 -4.40
C ARG A 23 -10.47 3.58 -4.92
N ALA A 24 -9.15 3.55 -5.07
CA ALA A 24 -8.45 2.35 -5.51
C ALA A 24 -8.79 1.20 -4.54
N PRO A 25 -9.11 0.00 -5.02
CA PRO A 25 -9.44 -1.12 -4.14
C PRO A 25 -8.24 -1.59 -3.31
N THR A 26 -7.02 -1.44 -3.85
CA THR A 26 -5.78 -1.84 -3.19
C THR A 26 -4.65 -0.84 -3.46
N PHE A 27 -3.59 -0.95 -2.66
CA PHE A 27 -2.31 -0.29 -2.90
C PHE A 27 -1.19 -1.33 -2.89
N THR A 28 -0.37 -1.34 -3.93
CA THR A 28 0.84 -2.16 -4.03
C THR A 28 2.03 -1.32 -3.60
N ILE A 29 2.69 -1.72 -2.51
CA ILE A 29 3.86 -1.07 -1.96
C ILE A 29 5.09 -1.90 -2.30
N VAL A 30 6.09 -1.26 -2.89
CA VAL A 30 7.35 -1.87 -3.32
C VAL A 30 8.50 -1.23 -2.57
N ASP A 31 9.35 -2.04 -1.96
CA ASP A 31 10.65 -1.58 -1.49
C ASP A 31 11.67 -1.73 -2.62
N THR A 32 12.17 -0.60 -3.11
CA THR A 32 13.12 -0.53 -4.23
C THR A 32 14.54 -0.99 -3.85
N GLU A 33 14.84 -1.14 -2.56
CA GLU A 33 16.15 -1.63 -2.10
C GLU A 33 16.16 -3.15 -2.00
N THR A 34 15.07 -3.76 -1.53
CA THR A 34 14.98 -5.21 -1.31
C THR A 34 14.19 -5.95 -2.38
N ASN A 35 13.47 -5.23 -3.25
CA ASN A 35 12.46 -5.74 -4.19
C ASN A 35 11.28 -6.45 -3.52
N GLU A 36 11.07 -6.25 -2.22
CA GLU A 36 9.93 -6.82 -1.52
C GLU A 36 8.65 -6.06 -1.90
N VAL A 37 7.57 -6.82 -2.14
CA VAL A 37 6.28 -6.31 -2.61
C VAL A 37 5.20 -6.69 -1.60
N LYS A 38 4.40 -5.71 -1.20
CA LYS A 38 3.26 -5.89 -0.30
C LYS A 38 2.02 -5.24 -0.88
N VAL A 39 0.91 -5.98 -0.95
CA VAL A 39 -0.39 -5.43 -1.35
C VAL A 39 -1.25 -5.23 -0.12
N ILE A 40 -1.87 -4.05 0.00
CA ILE A 40 -2.79 -3.71 1.09
C ILE A 40 -4.15 -3.31 0.53
N ASN A 41 -5.22 -3.59 1.27
CA ASN A 41 -6.57 -3.17 0.87
C ASN A 41 -6.79 -1.70 1.23
N ASN A 42 -7.56 -0.99 0.41
CA ASN A 42 -8.06 0.32 0.77
C ASN A 42 -9.24 0.18 1.75
N THR A 43 -8.99 0.41 3.03
CA THR A 43 -10.00 0.43 4.09
C THR A 43 -10.38 1.86 4.50
N SER A 44 -10.19 2.83 3.61
CA SER A 44 -10.49 4.24 3.88
C SER A 44 -11.99 4.52 3.92
N GLN A 45 -12.34 5.75 4.30
CA GLN A 45 -13.72 6.21 4.32
C GLN A 45 -14.45 6.08 2.97
N HIS A 46 -13.73 6.16 1.85
CA HIS A 46 -14.32 6.03 0.52
C HIS A 46 -14.75 4.59 0.16
N THR A 47 -14.27 3.59 0.90
CA THR A 47 -14.67 2.19 0.75
C THR A 47 -15.56 1.71 1.92
N GLY A 48 -16.05 2.64 2.75
CA GLY A 48 -16.88 2.33 3.92
C GLY A 48 -16.11 2.04 5.21
N GLY A 49 -14.79 2.26 5.22
CA GLY A 49 -13.94 2.10 6.40
C GLY A 49 -13.61 3.42 7.11
N GLN A 50 -12.41 3.51 7.70
CA GLN A 50 -11.97 4.66 8.49
C GLN A 50 -10.59 5.15 8.04
N GLY A 51 -10.34 6.45 8.24
CA GLY A 51 -9.09 7.12 7.86
C GLY A 51 -8.98 7.36 6.35
N TYR A 52 -7.81 7.88 5.95
CA TYR A 52 -7.49 8.20 4.56
C TYR A 52 -6.42 7.26 3.98
N PRO A 53 -6.40 7.05 2.66
CA PRO A 53 -5.40 6.18 2.03
C PRO A 53 -3.93 6.48 2.42
N PRO A 54 -3.48 7.75 2.50
CA PRO A 54 -2.13 8.06 2.96
C PRO A 54 -1.83 7.58 4.39
N GLU A 55 -2.80 7.64 5.30
CA GLU A 55 -2.63 7.23 6.70
C GLU A 55 -2.50 5.70 6.80
N ILE A 56 -3.34 4.98 6.03
CA ILE A 56 -3.31 3.52 5.93
C ILE A 56 -1.94 3.06 5.42
N MET A 57 -1.46 3.66 4.32
CA MET A 57 -0.14 3.35 3.76
C MET A 57 0.99 3.70 4.74
N GLN A 58 0.94 4.85 5.41
CA GLN A 58 1.96 5.24 6.39
C GLN A 58 2.05 4.24 7.55
N LYS A 59 0.90 3.76 8.04
CA LYS A 59 0.85 2.72 9.09
C LYS A 59 1.55 1.44 8.65
N GLU A 60 1.26 0.98 7.43
CA GLU A 60 1.85 -0.23 6.86
C GLU A 60 3.35 -0.10 6.57
N VAL A 61 3.79 1.07 6.11
CA VAL A 61 5.22 1.35 5.89
C VAL A 61 5.98 1.38 7.21
N ARG A 62 5.41 1.99 8.27
CA ARG A 62 6.03 2.04 9.61
C ARG A 62 6.15 0.66 10.25
N SER A 63 5.12 -0.18 10.17
CA SER A 63 5.16 -1.53 10.74
C SER A 63 6.21 -2.41 10.07
N TRP A 64 6.37 -2.24 8.76
CA TRP A 64 7.37 -2.97 7.97
C TRP A 64 8.81 -2.59 8.33
N SER A 65 9.10 -1.29 8.53
CA SER A 65 10.46 -0.86 8.92
C SER A 65 10.83 -1.29 10.35
N SER A 66 9.86 -1.45 11.25
CA SER A 66 10.12 -1.93 12.63
C SER A 66 10.75 -3.34 12.68
N CYS A 67 10.55 -4.15 11.63
CA CYS A 67 11.15 -5.48 11.53
C CYS A 67 12.68 -5.43 11.31
N TYR A 68 13.21 -4.34 10.75
CA TYR A 68 14.64 -4.16 10.47
C TYR A 68 15.43 -3.45 11.58
N TYR A 69 14.76 -2.85 12.57
CA TYR A 69 15.39 -2.07 13.66
C TYR A 69 15.40 -2.79 15.03
N ASN A 70 15.28 -4.12 15.04
CA ASN A 70 15.50 -4.95 16.24
C ASN A 70 16.83 -5.73 16.15
N VAL A 71 17.91 -5.03 15.80
CA VAL A 71 19.30 -5.53 15.92
C VAL A 71 20.08 -4.59 16.82
#